data_AF-A0A8H5RDU6-F1
#
_entry.id   AF-A0A8H5RDU6-F1
#
_cell.length_a   1.000
_cell.length_b   1.000
_cell.length_c   1.000
_cell.angle_alpha   90.00
_cell.angle_beta   90.00
_cell.angle_gamma   90.00
#
_symmetry.space_group_name_H-M   'P 1'
#
loop_
_entity.id
_entity.type
_entity.pdbx_description
1 polymer ?
#
loop_
_entity_poly.entity_id
_entity_poly.type
_entity_poly.pdbx_seq_one_letter_code
_entity_poly.pdbx_strand_id
1 'polypeptide(L)'
;MMQTKNPLDTTLRGKYQFLRPWALVNNVSWKDFVALYQRVNKLPASGTSRCATSESDDASSVSSPSDTSGSDTSVVNVLPVKTPGLHVYVPIRTQTLILTRIQAILEHASFSFAQEALPGILEETEWSCPEAGELNAWTYHFKKHWEVLQQLNRCQGSGLVLTSFLYSAKQIRNIAVHRQPITVDHLLMLMSHAINICLCLDVPKALDTIRKIRTSAATQIQKLEDCKKNIEQGLSTASQETSMTRLELWAREQQEMQEASEKFEKKRRAVFKRVENLLLSKEVACFTLEDDEDEDDDDEE
;
A
#
# COMPACT_ATOMS: atom_id res chain seq x y z
N MET A 1 -32.59 -58.10 14.08
CA MET A 1 -31.37 -57.40 14.50
C MET A 1 -31.15 -56.24 13.53
N MET A 2 -31.50 -55.03 13.95
CA MET A 2 -31.49 -53.83 13.12
C MET A 2 -30.07 -53.27 13.03
N GLN A 3 -29.62 -52.92 11.83
CA GLN A 3 -28.47 -52.03 11.65
C GLN A 3 -28.96 -50.70 11.07
N THR A 4 -28.76 -49.67 11.87
CA THR A 4 -29.06 -48.26 11.67
C THR A 4 -28.15 -47.66 10.59
N LYS A 5 -28.73 -47.13 9.52
CA LYS A 5 -28.04 -46.22 8.60
C LYS A 5 -28.14 -44.79 9.15
N ASN A 6 -27.00 -44.15 9.37
CA ASN A 6 -26.89 -42.76 9.80
C ASN A 6 -27.44 -41.79 8.73
N PRO A 7 -28.34 -40.85 9.08
CA PRO A 7 -28.86 -39.84 8.18
C PRO A 7 -28.09 -38.54 8.36
N LEU A 8 -26.89 -38.43 7.81
CA LEU A 8 -26.14 -37.17 7.76
C LEU A 8 -25.44 -37.04 6.39
N ASP A 9 -26.21 -37.21 5.32
CA ASP A 9 -25.76 -36.81 3.99
C ASP A 9 -26.89 -36.12 3.25
N THR A 10 -27.30 -34.96 3.75
CA THR A 10 -28.13 -34.04 2.98
C THR A 10 -28.10 -32.66 3.62
N THR A 11 -27.88 -31.66 2.79
CA THR A 11 -28.27 -30.25 2.99
C THR A 11 -27.25 -29.30 3.64
N LEU A 12 -26.18 -28.98 2.90
CA LEU A 12 -25.55 -27.64 2.97
C LEU A 12 -25.19 -27.12 1.56
N ARG A 13 -26.03 -27.44 0.56
CA ARG A 13 -25.81 -27.08 -0.85
C ARG A 13 -26.47 -25.74 -1.26
N GLY A 14 -27.03 -24.97 -0.33
CA GLY A 14 -27.94 -23.87 -0.66
C GLY A 14 -27.48 -22.43 -0.37
N LYS A 15 -26.43 -22.18 0.44
CA LYS A 15 -26.21 -20.81 0.96
C LYS A 15 -25.28 -19.90 0.17
N TYR A 16 -24.53 -20.40 -0.82
CA TYR A 16 -23.47 -19.60 -1.48
C TYR A 16 -23.39 -19.79 -3.01
N GLN A 17 -24.45 -20.28 -3.65
CA GLN A 17 -24.44 -20.47 -5.11
C GLN A 17 -24.34 -19.14 -5.88
N PHE A 18 -24.85 -18.04 -5.33
CA PHE A 18 -24.79 -16.71 -5.95
C PHE A 18 -23.39 -16.07 -5.96
N LEU A 19 -22.46 -16.53 -5.11
CA LEU A 19 -21.09 -15.98 -5.01
C LEU A 19 -20.06 -16.74 -5.85
N ARG A 20 -20.38 -17.95 -6.32
CA ARG A 20 -19.51 -18.74 -7.21
C ARG A 20 -19.16 -18.06 -8.54
N PRO A 21 -20.06 -17.30 -9.20
CA PRO A 21 -19.75 -16.68 -10.49
C PRO A 21 -18.61 -15.66 -10.40
N TRP A 22 -18.48 -14.95 -9.27
CA TRP A 22 -17.48 -13.90 -9.09
C TRP A 22 -16.06 -14.45 -8.84
N ALA A 23 -15.96 -15.61 -8.19
CA ALA A 23 -14.69 -16.31 -7.95
C ALA A 23 -14.07 -16.95 -9.21
N LEU A 24 -14.84 -17.08 -10.30
CA LEU A 24 -14.33 -17.54 -11.60
C LEU A 24 -13.72 -16.40 -12.43
N VAL A 25 -14.10 -15.15 -12.15
CA VAL A 25 -13.63 -13.97 -12.89
C VAL A 25 -12.28 -13.47 -12.36
N ASN A 26 -12.08 -13.55 -11.05
CA ASN A 26 -10.80 -13.28 -10.40
C ASN A 26 -10.22 -14.61 -9.96
N ASN A 27 -9.03 -14.99 -10.45
CA ASN A 27 -8.25 -16.22 -10.18
C ASN A 27 -7.93 -16.50 -8.68
N VAL A 28 -8.89 -16.31 -7.78
CA VAL A 28 -8.79 -16.52 -6.34
C VAL A 28 -9.49 -17.83 -6.05
N SER A 29 -8.75 -18.79 -5.50
CA SER A 29 -9.31 -20.06 -5.06
C SER A 29 -10.48 -19.80 -4.11
N TRP A 30 -11.55 -20.58 -4.24
CA TRP A 30 -12.72 -20.48 -3.35
C TRP A 30 -12.34 -20.58 -1.87
N LYS A 31 -11.27 -21.33 -1.54
CA LYS A 31 -10.74 -21.43 -0.17
C LYS A 31 -10.16 -20.10 0.31
N ASP A 32 -9.40 -19.40 -0.53
CA ASP A 32 -8.77 -18.12 -0.22
C ASP A 32 -9.83 -17.02 -0.09
N PHE A 33 -10.83 -17.04 -0.98
CA PHE A 33 -11.99 -16.14 -0.88
C PHE A 33 -12.73 -16.30 0.44
N VAL A 34 -13.04 -17.54 0.85
CA VAL A 34 -13.74 -17.80 2.12
C VAL A 34 -12.90 -17.36 3.32
N ALA A 35 -11.59 -17.61 3.30
CA ALA A 35 -10.68 -17.16 4.35
C ALA A 35 -10.61 -15.63 4.47
N LEU A 36 -10.53 -14.92 3.34
CA LEU A 36 -10.56 -13.45 3.27
C LEU A 36 -11.90 -12.89 3.77
N TYR A 37 -13.01 -13.44 3.28
CA TYR A 37 -14.35 -13.03 3.68
C TYR A 37 -14.57 -13.18 5.19
N GLN A 38 -14.17 -14.31 5.76
CA GLN A 38 -14.27 -14.55 7.20
C GLN A 38 -13.34 -13.65 8.01
N ARG A 39 -12.15 -13.31 7.51
CA ARG A 39 -11.22 -12.40 8.19
C ARG A 39 -11.76 -10.97 8.26
N VAL A 40 -12.41 -10.50 7.20
CA VAL A 40 -12.97 -9.15 7.12
C VAL A 40 -14.28 -9.02 7.88
N ASN A 41 -15.13 -10.07 7.87
CA ASN A 41 -16.47 -10.03 8.44
C ASN A 41 -16.62 -10.72 9.80
N LYS A 42 -15.52 -11.18 10.42
CA LYS A 42 -15.56 -11.57 11.84
C LYS A 42 -15.69 -10.31 12.69
N LEU A 43 -16.93 -10.06 13.15
CA LEU A 43 -17.21 -9.23 14.32
C LEU A 43 -16.25 -9.63 15.46
N PRO A 44 -15.66 -8.69 16.22
CA PRO A 44 -15.01 -9.05 17.46
C PRO A 44 -16.07 -9.73 18.32
N ALA A 45 -15.85 -11.00 18.67
CA ALA A 45 -16.72 -11.70 19.59
C ALA A 45 -16.83 -10.85 20.86
N SER A 46 -18.06 -10.50 21.24
CA SER A 46 -18.37 -9.81 22.49
C SER A 46 -17.52 -10.42 23.60
N GLY A 47 -16.58 -9.63 24.10
CA GLY A 47 -15.73 -10.03 25.21
C GLY A 47 -16.64 -10.41 26.36
N THR A 48 -16.54 -11.67 26.80
CA THR A 48 -17.04 -12.09 28.10
C THR A 48 -16.32 -11.24 29.14
N SER A 49 -16.95 -10.15 29.55
CA SER A 49 -16.50 -9.30 30.64
C SER A 49 -16.63 -10.10 31.93
N ARG A 50 -15.49 -10.46 32.51
CA ARG A 50 -15.40 -10.96 33.88
C ARG A 50 -15.14 -9.76 34.77
N CYS A 51 -16.19 -9.24 35.41
CA CYS A 51 -16.07 -8.19 36.42
C CYS A 51 -15.35 -8.73 37.66
N ALA A 52 -14.32 -7.99 38.09
CA ALA A 52 -13.85 -7.96 39.47
C ALA A 52 -14.15 -6.56 40.01
N THR A 53 -14.82 -6.57 41.15
CA THR A 53 -15.36 -5.47 41.96
C THR A 53 -14.29 -4.49 42.45
N SER A 54 -14.65 -3.20 42.54
CA SER A 54 -14.19 -2.29 43.59
C SER A 54 -15.15 -1.10 43.71
N GLU A 55 -15.66 -0.91 44.92
CA GLU A 55 -16.60 0.11 45.39
C GLU A 55 -15.88 1.45 45.65
N SER A 56 -16.58 2.57 45.45
CA SER A 56 -16.57 3.73 46.36
C SER A 56 -17.62 4.76 45.94
N ASP A 57 -18.33 5.26 46.94
CA ASP A 57 -19.51 6.13 46.95
C ASP A 57 -19.24 7.59 46.50
N ASP A 58 -20.22 8.30 45.92
CA ASP A 58 -21.11 9.21 46.68
C ASP A 58 -22.10 10.01 45.77
N ALA A 59 -23.26 10.35 46.34
CA ALA A 59 -24.52 10.89 45.79
C ALA A 59 -24.44 12.35 45.27
N SER A 60 -25.38 13.04 44.57
CA SER A 60 -26.80 12.95 44.15
C SER A 60 -27.00 14.13 43.16
N SER A 61 -27.73 14.05 42.04
CA SER A 61 -29.16 14.45 41.96
C SER A 61 -29.77 14.21 40.56
N VAL A 62 -30.88 13.48 40.58
CA VAL A 62 -32.07 13.37 39.69
C VAL A 62 -32.26 14.42 38.57
N SER A 63 -32.60 14.04 37.32
CA SER A 63 -33.98 13.67 36.91
C SER A 63 -34.04 12.84 35.60
N SER A 64 -35.01 11.92 35.55
CA SER A 64 -35.40 10.91 34.53
C SER A 64 -36.16 11.50 33.30
N PRO A 65 -36.76 10.71 32.37
CA PRO A 65 -36.35 9.46 31.68
C PRO A 65 -36.56 9.50 30.13
N SER A 66 -36.09 8.44 29.47
CA SER A 66 -36.60 7.83 28.21
C SER A 66 -36.70 8.69 26.93
N ASP A 67 -35.90 8.36 25.92
CA ASP A 67 -36.45 7.53 24.84
C ASP A 67 -35.37 6.90 23.96
N THR A 68 -35.58 5.62 23.75
CA THR A 68 -34.89 4.72 22.85
C THR A 68 -35.09 5.16 21.39
N SER A 69 -34.01 5.45 20.68
CA SER A 69 -33.96 5.16 19.24
C SER A 69 -32.50 5.00 18.83
N GLY A 70 -32.04 3.75 18.89
CA GLY A 70 -30.75 3.33 18.35
C GLY A 70 -30.74 3.51 16.85
N SER A 71 -30.21 4.64 16.41
CA SER A 71 -29.64 4.79 15.07
C SER A 71 -28.16 4.45 15.13
N ASP A 72 -27.83 3.22 15.53
CA ASP A 72 -26.56 2.62 15.16
C ASP A 72 -26.69 2.12 13.72
N THR A 73 -26.77 3.08 12.78
CA THR A 73 -26.27 2.84 11.43
C THR A 73 -24.79 2.58 11.60
N SER A 74 -24.44 1.32 11.87
CA SER A 74 -23.09 0.84 11.72
C SER A 74 -22.73 1.03 10.25
N VAL A 75 -22.14 2.18 9.97
CA VAL A 75 -21.41 2.46 8.74
C VAL A 75 -20.38 1.35 8.66
N VAL A 76 -20.74 0.27 7.97
CA VAL A 76 -19.80 -0.82 7.68
C VAL A 76 -18.72 -0.14 6.86
N ASN A 77 -17.61 0.13 7.55
CA ASN A 77 -16.42 0.79 7.04
C ASN A 77 -16.04 0.19 5.69
N VAL A 78 -16.48 0.82 4.59
CA VAL A 78 -15.92 0.63 3.26
C VAL A 78 -14.59 1.39 3.27
N LEU A 79 -13.63 0.90 4.07
CA LEU A 79 -12.30 1.47 4.08
C LEU A 79 -11.67 1.17 2.73
N PRO A 80 -11.14 2.19 2.03
CA PRO A 80 -10.42 2.00 0.79
C PRO A 80 -9.22 1.10 1.07
N VAL A 81 -9.01 0.11 0.20
CA VAL A 81 -7.83 -0.76 0.26
C VAL A 81 -6.61 0.13 0.04
N LYS A 82 -5.72 0.20 1.04
CA LYS A 82 -4.46 0.92 0.90
C LYS A 82 -3.60 0.24 -0.14
N THR A 83 -3.27 0.96 -1.20
CA THR A 83 -2.36 0.54 -2.26
C THR A 83 -0.98 0.22 -1.65
N PRO A 84 -0.39 -0.96 -1.88
CA PRO A 84 0.98 -1.22 -1.47
C PRO A 84 1.92 -0.25 -2.20
N GLY A 85 2.76 0.47 -1.45
CA GLY A 85 3.76 1.36 -2.02
C GLY A 85 4.81 0.57 -2.77
N LEU A 86 4.78 0.60 -4.10
CA LEU A 86 5.79 -0.06 -4.92
C LEU A 86 7.06 0.81 -4.93
N HIS A 87 8.22 0.19 -4.73
CA HIS A 87 9.50 0.89 -4.74
C HIS A 87 10.44 0.31 -5.80
N VAL A 88 11.03 1.19 -6.62
CA VAL A 88 12.02 0.81 -7.64
C VAL A 88 13.39 0.73 -6.98
N TYR A 89 14.04 -0.42 -7.07
CA TYR A 89 15.41 -0.60 -6.57
C TYR A 89 16.23 -1.45 -7.53
N VAL A 90 17.54 -1.22 -7.55
CA VAL A 90 18.49 -2.09 -8.25
C VAL A 90 18.92 -3.21 -7.30
N PRO A 91 18.83 -4.50 -7.67
CA PRO A 91 19.28 -5.60 -6.81
C PRO A 91 20.76 -5.45 -6.41
N ILE A 92 21.09 -5.76 -5.14
CA ILE A 92 22.44 -5.56 -4.59
C ILE A 92 23.53 -6.21 -5.44
N ARG A 93 23.28 -7.41 -5.95
CA ARG A 93 24.19 -8.12 -6.86
C ARG A 93 24.53 -7.30 -8.09
N THR A 94 23.52 -6.67 -8.69
CA THR A 94 23.69 -5.82 -9.87
C THR A 94 24.42 -4.53 -9.53
N GLN A 95 24.11 -3.91 -8.38
CA GLN A 95 24.85 -2.73 -7.89
C GLN A 95 26.34 -3.05 -7.72
N THR A 96 26.67 -4.15 -7.03
CA THR A 96 28.06 -4.59 -6.81
C THR A 96 28.78 -4.85 -8.13
N LEU A 97 28.14 -5.52 -9.08
CA LEU A 97 28.74 -5.79 -10.40
C LEU A 97 29.06 -4.50 -11.16
N ILE A 98 28.12 -3.54 -11.18
CA ILE A 98 28.31 -2.24 -11.83
C ILE A 98 29.49 -1.51 -11.19
N LEU A 99 29.48 -1.36 -9.86
CA LEU A 99 30.49 -0.58 -9.15
C LEU A 99 31.88 -1.24 -9.21
N THR A 100 31.96 -2.56 -9.10
CA THR A 100 33.23 -3.31 -9.26
C THR A 100 33.80 -3.12 -10.67
N ARG A 101 32.93 -3.16 -11.69
CA ARG A 101 33.38 -2.97 -13.08
C ARG A 101 33.84 -1.54 -13.33
N ILE A 102 33.12 -0.56 -12.79
CA ILE A 102 33.51 0.85 -12.88
C ILE A 102 34.82 1.11 -12.15
N GLN A 103 35.00 0.56 -10.95
CA GLN A 103 36.26 0.67 -10.21
C GLN A 103 37.44 0.18 -11.06
N ALA A 104 37.35 -1.03 -11.61
CA ALA A 104 38.42 -1.59 -12.44
C ALA A 104 38.71 -0.72 -13.69
N ILE A 105 37.67 -0.18 -14.34
CA ILE A 105 37.85 0.72 -15.49
C ILE A 105 38.58 2.00 -15.08
N LEU A 106 38.23 2.57 -13.91
CA LEU A 106 38.86 3.80 -13.41
C LEU A 106 40.31 3.57 -12.98
N GLU A 107 40.63 2.43 -12.36
CA GLU A 107 42.00 2.05 -12.00
C GLU A 107 42.86 1.88 -13.25
N HIS A 108 42.34 1.18 -14.28
CA HIS A 108 42.98 1.07 -15.59
C HIS A 108 43.18 2.43 -16.26
N ALA A 109 42.15 3.28 -16.29
CA ALA A 109 42.26 4.62 -16.86
C ALA A 109 43.28 5.49 -16.12
N SER A 110 43.33 5.40 -14.79
CA SER A 110 44.27 6.16 -13.95
C SER A 110 45.71 5.72 -14.19
N PHE A 111 45.94 4.40 -14.31
CA PHE A 111 47.25 3.85 -14.62
C PHE A 111 47.73 4.27 -16.02
N SER A 112 46.90 4.10 -17.06
CA SER A 112 47.26 4.53 -18.42
C SER A 112 47.55 6.02 -18.50
N PHE A 113 46.76 6.85 -17.81
CA PHE A 113 47.02 8.28 -17.71
C PHE A 113 48.35 8.58 -17.01
N ALA A 114 48.65 7.90 -15.90
CA ALA A 114 49.89 8.11 -15.15
C ALA A 114 51.14 7.74 -15.96
N GLN A 115 51.07 6.71 -16.81
CA GLN A 115 52.18 6.34 -17.70
C GLN A 115 52.58 7.49 -18.63
N GLU A 116 51.62 8.28 -19.09
CA GLU A 116 51.86 9.37 -20.06
C GLU A 116 52.14 10.71 -19.37
N ALA A 117 51.34 11.06 -18.34
CA ALA A 117 51.31 12.40 -17.79
C ALA A 117 52.01 12.53 -16.43
N LEU A 118 52.14 11.45 -15.66
CA LEU A 118 52.67 11.47 -14.29
C LEU A 118 53.56 10.25 -13.98
N PRO A 119 54.59 9.95 -14.79
CA PRO A 119 55.40 8.73 -14.64
C PRO A 119 56.12 8.67 -13.28
N GLY A 120 56.46 9.83 -12.70
CA GLY A 120 57.07 9.90 -11.37
C GLY A 120 56.22 9.29 -10.24
N ILE A 121 54.89 9.24 -10.39
CA ILE A 121 54.02 8.54 -9.43
C ILE A 121 54.23 7.03 -9.53
N LEU A 122 54.39 6.49 -10.74
CA LEU A 122 54.62 5.07 -10.95
C LEU A 122 56.03 4.65 -10.49
N GLU A 123 57.02 5.54 -10.62
CA GLU A 123 58.36 5.33 -10.06
C GLU A 123 58.36 5.36 -8.52
N GLU A 124 57.64 6.30 -7.89
CA GLU A 124 57.54 6.41 -6.41
C GLU A 124 56.77 5.22 -5.80
N THR A 125 55.74 4.73 -6.48
CA THR A 125 54.84 3.68 -5.96
C THR A 125 55.21 2.27 -6.38
N GLU A 126 56.13 2.11 -7.34
CA GLU A 126 56.51 0.83 -7.96
C GLU A 126 55.31 0.02 -8.50
N TRP A 127 54.20 0.69 -8.85
CA TRP A 127 53.03 0.02 -9.39
C TRP A 127 53.32 -0.53 -10.79
N SER A 128 53.40 -1.85 -10.89
CA SER A 128 53.66 -2.56 -12.15
C SER A 128 52.41 -2.81 -12.99
N CYS A 129 51.21 -2.69 -12.41
CA CYS A 129 49.94 -2.92 -13.10
C CYS A 129 48.82 -2.03 -12.54
N PRO A 130 47.71 -1.83 -13.28
CA PRO A 130 46.60 -1.01 -12.82
C PRO A 130 45.99 -1.46 -11.49
N GLU A 131 45.93 -2.77 -11.26
CA GLU A 131 45.35 -3.38 -10.06
C GLU A 131 46.18 -3.09 -8.80
N ALA A 132 47.46 -2.76 -8.94
CA ALA A 132 48.32 -2.36 -7.82
C ALA A 132 47.96 -0.96 -7.30
N GLY A 133 47.49 -0.09 -8.20
CA GLY A 133 46.98 1.23 -7.88
C GLY A 133 45.49 1.18 -7.56
N GLU A 134 45.14 0.85 -6.31
CA GLU A 134 43.74 0.90 -5.88
C GLU A 134 43.16 2.32 -6.06
N LEU A 135 41.88 2.43 -6.39
CA LEU A 135 41.24 3.72 -6.68
C LEU A 135 41.40 4.78 -5.55
N ASN A 136 41.46 4.35 -4.28
CA ASN A 136 41.68 5.24 -3.14
C ASN A 136 43.15 5.69 -2.99
N ALA A 137 44.11 4.97 -3.55
CA ALA A 137 45.49 5.42 -3.61
C ALA A 137 45.64 6.45 -4.75
N TRP A 138 45.00 6.21 -5.91
CA TRP A 138 44.94 7.20 -6.98
C TRP A 138 44.37 8.54 -6.55
N THR A 139 43.32 8.56 -5.71
CA THR A 139 42.78 9.82 -5.18
C THR A 139 43.81 10.60 -4.36
N TYR A 140 44.64 9.93 -3.56
CA TYR A 140 45.70 10.59 -2.81
C TYR A 140 46.72 11.26 -3.75
N HIS A 141 47.19 10.52 -4.77
CA HIS A 141 48.16 11.03 -5.73
C HIS A 141 47.59 12.16 -6.61
N PHE A 142 46.37 12.02 -7.12
CA PHE A 142 45.71 13.09 -7.88
C PHE A 142 45.46 14.35 -7.06
N LYS A 143 45.22 14.21 -5.75
CA LYS A 143 45.15 15.37 -4.86
C LYS A 143 46.49 16.10 -4.75
N LYS A 144 47.59 15.36 -4.60
CA LYS A 144 48.97 15.91 -4.52
C LYS A 144 49.38 16.61 -5.83
N HIS A 145 48.94 16.10 -6.97
CA HIS A 145 49.29 16.60 -8.31
C HIS A 145 48.16 17.37 -9.00
N TRP A 146 47.23 17.92 -8.23
CA TRP A 146 46.01 18.53 -8.79
C TRP A 146 46.29 19.73 -9.70
N GLU A 147 47.31 20.54 -9.39
CA GLU A 147 47.68 21.68 -10.22
C GLU A 147 48.07 21.25 -11.64
N VAL A 148 48.77 20.11 -11.78
CA VAL A 148 49.13 19.53 -13.08
C VAL A 148 47.87 19.08 -13.83
N LEU A 149 46.92 18.45 -13.13
CA LEU A 149 45.63 18.03 -13.70
C LEU A 149 44.78 19.21 -14.16
N GLN A 150 44.86 20.36 -13.48
CA GLN A 150 44.19 21.59 -13.89
C GLN A 150 44.86 22.24 -15.10
N GLN A 151 46.19 22.29 -15.12
CA GLN A 151 46.97 22.90 -16.21
C GLN A 151 46.82 22.17 -17.54
N LEU A 152 46.52 20.87 -17.52
CA LEU A 152 46.24 20.09 -18.72
C LEU A 152 44.96 20.55 -19.46
N ASN A 153 44.21 21.54 -18.96
CA ASN A 153 42.93 22.04 -19.52
C ASN A 153 41.83 20.99 -19.68
N ARG A 154 42.07 19.72 -19.34
CA ARG A 154 41.14 18.58 -19.45
C ARG A 154 39.99 18.62 -18.44
N CYS A 155 40.10 19.49 -17.43
CA CYS A 155 39.06 19.69 -16.41
C CYS A 155 38.16 20.90 -16.69
N GLN A 156 38.50 21.79 -17.64
CA GLN A 156 37.69 22.95 -17.99
C GLN A 156 36.35 22.48 -18.62
N GLY A 157 35.25 22.70 -17.89
CA GLY A 157 33.89 22.32 -18.32
C GLY A 157 33.28 21.12 -17.59
N SER A 158 34.04 20.40 -16.76
CA SER A 158 33.51 19.24 -16.01
C SER A 158 32.61 19.62 -14.83
N GLY A 159 32.59 20.90 -14.41
CA GLY A 159 31.81 21.40 -13.27
C GLY A 159 32.18 20.77 -11.92
N LEU A 160 33.18 19.89 -11.89
CA LEU A 160 33.54 19.07 -10.74
C LEU A 160 34.60 19.77 -9.91
N VAL A 161 34.24 20.04 -8.66
CA VAL A 161 35.21 20.37 -7.62
C VAL A 161 35.98 19.10 -7.29
N LEU A 162 37.32 19.18 -7.21
CA LEU A 162 38.23 18.08 -6.84
C LEU A 162 37.71 17.25 -5.66
N THR A 163 37.14 17.91 -4.66
CA THR A 163 36.59 17.28 -3.47
C THR A 163 35.50 16.26 -3.80
N SER A 164 34.58 16.59 -4.70
CA SER A 164 33.50 15.70 -5.17
C SER A 164 34.04 14.54 -6.01
N PHE A 165 35.07 14.78 -6.83
CA PHE A 165 35.79 13.74 -7.58
C PHE A 165 36.40 12.70 -6.64
N LEU A 166 37.22 13.15 -5.67
CA LEU A 166 37.96 12.28 -4.76
C LEU A 166 37.01 11.52 -3.83
N TYR A 167 35.97 12.20 -3.36
CA TYR A 167 34.95 11.60 -2.53
C TYR A 167 34.25 10.45 -3.26
N SER A 168 33.87 10.65 -4.52
CA SER A 168 33.10 9.66 -5.29
C SER A 168 33.94 8.44 -5.66
N ALA A 169 35.21 8.64 -6.02
CA ALA A 169 36.16 7.55 -6.25
C ALA A 169 36.33 6.68 -4.99
N LYS A 170 36.45 7.31 -3.80
CA LYS A 170 36.48 6.60 -2.52
C LYS A 170 35.17 5.85 -2.25
N GLN A 171 34.02 6.46 -2.51
CA GLN A 171 32.71 5.83 -2.33
C GLN A 171 32.52 4.62 -3.26
N ILE A 172 32.89 4.73 -4.54
CA ILE A 172 32.80 3.62 -5.51
C ILE A 172 33.55 2.39 -4.99
N ARG A 173 34.80 2.57 -4.54
CA ARG A 173 35.60 1.48 -3.95
C ARG A 173 34.93 0.92 -2.70
N ASN A 174 34.59 1.78 -1.74
CA ASN A 174 34.03 1.34 -0.46
C ASN A 174 32.75 0.54 -0.66
N ILE A 175 31.83 1.01 -1.51
CA ILE A 175 30.56 0.34 -1.77
C ILE A 175 30.78 -0.97 -2.55
N ALA A 176 31.71 -1.00 -3.52
CA ALA A 176 32.05 -2.22 -4.25
C ALA A 176 32.59 -3.32 -3.31
N VAL A 177 33.47 -2.96 -2.38
CA VAL A 177 34.10 -3.89 -1.43
C VAL A 177 33.13 -4.32 -0.33
N HIS A 178 32.43 -3.37 0.30
CA HIS A 178 31.54 -3.64 1.44
C HIS A 178 30.13 -4.07 1.03
N ARG A 179 29.80 -4.03 -0.26
CA ARG A 179 28.50 -4.47 -0.82
C ARG A 179 27.33 -3.80 -0.12
N GLN A 180 27.47 -2.51 0.19
CA GLN A 180 26.41 -1.73 0.82
C GLN A 180 25.30 -1.41 -0.19
N PRO A 181 24.03 -1.69 0.12
CA PRO A 181 22.91 -1.27 -0.71
C PRO A 181 22.83 0.26 -0.78
N ILE A 182 22.69 0.78 -1.99
CA ILE A 182 22.49 2.21 -2.24
C ILE A 182 21.21 2.46 -3.04
N THR A 183 20.73 3.70 -3.00
CA THR A 183 19.57 4.15 -3.78
C THR A 183 19.90 4.23 -5.27
N VAL A 184 18.87 4.23 -6.10
CA VAL A 184 18.97 4.41 -7.55
C VAL A 184 19.69 5.72 -7.87
N ASP A 185 19.28 6.81 -7.23
CA ASP A 185 19.88 8.14 -7.44
C ASP A 185 21.36 8.17 -7.08
N HIS A 186 21.73 7.54 -5.96
CA HIS A 186 23.12 7.45 -5.53
C HIS A 186 23.96 6.66 -6.54
N LEU A 187 23.44 5.53 -7.04
CA LEU A 187 24.12 4.74 -8.07
C LEU A 187 24.32 5.52 -9.36
N LEU A 188 23.28 6.20 -9.86
CA LEU A 188 23.36 7.03 -11.08
C LEU A 188 24.32 8.21 -10.90
N MET A 189 24.36 8.83 -9.71
CA MET A 189 25.31 9.90 -9.37
C MET A 189 26.75 9.39 -9.42
N LEU A 190 27.07 8.25 -8.79
CA LEU A 190 28.42 7.68 -8.82
C LEU A 190 28.87 7.34 -10.25
N MET A 191 27.97 6.81 -11.08
CA MET A 191 28.25 6.57 -12.51
C MET A 191 28.49 7.87 -13.29
N SER A 192 27.78 8.95 -12.95
CA SER A 192 27.98 10.27 -13.55
C SER A 192 29.35 10.83 -13.20
N HIS A 193 29.73 10.71 -11.93
CA HIS A 193 31.05 11.12 -11.47
C HIS A 193 32.14 10.30 -12.14
N ALA A 194 31.99 8.98 -12.26
CA ALA A 194 32.94 8.13 -12.97
C ALA A 194 33.14 8.54 -14.45
N ILE A 195 32.09 8.96 -15.15
CA ILE A 195 32.20 9.53 -16.51
C ILE A 195 33.07 10.80 -16.49
N ASN A 196 32.85 11.68 -15.52
CA ASN A 196 33.62 12.91 -15.41
C ASN A 196 35.08 12.63 -15.00
N ILE A 197 35.35 11.61 -14.19
CA ILE A 197 36.72 11.13 -13.93
C ILE A 197 37.38 10.75 -15.26
N CYS A 198 36.73 9.94 -16.08
CA CYS A 198 37.27 9.55 -17.39
C CYS A 198 37.47 10.72 -18.35
N LEU A 199 36.63 11.77 -18.27
CA LEU A 199 36.82 13.01 -19.04
C LEU A 199 38.09 13.75 -18.59
N CYS A 200 38.31 13.87 -17.28
CA CYS A 200 39.52 14.50 -16.73
C CYS A 200 40.80 13.74 -17.09
N LEU A 201 40.75 12.41 -17.05
CA LEU A 201 41.88 11.55 -17.44
C LEU A 201 42.05 11.47 -18.97
N ASP A 202 41.03 11.88 -19.74
CA ASP A 202 40.99 11.84 -21.21
C ASP A 202 41.39 10.46 -21.76
N VAL A 203 40.68 9.43 -21.27
CA VAL A 203 40.82 8.04 -21.72
C VAL A 203 39.53 7.63 -22.45
N PRO A 204 39.44 7.80 -23.78
CA PRO A 204 38.18 7.66 -24.53
C PRO A 204 37.55 6.27 -24.41
N LYS A 205 38.36 5.21 -24.41
CA LYS A 205 37.87 3.83 -24.28
C LYS A 205 37.17 3.58 -22.93
N ALA A 206 37.74 4.11 -21.85
CA ALA A 206 37.17 4.00 -20.51
C ALA A 206 35.87 4.81 -20.42
N LEU A 207 35.89 6.03 -20.95
CA LEU A 207 34.74 6.92 -21.02
C LEU A 207 33.54 6.28 -21.74
N ASP A 208 33.75 5.74 -22.93
CA ASP A 208 32.70 5.10 -23.73
C ASP A 208 32.13 3.86 -23.04
N THR A 209 32.99 3.09 -22.37
CA THR A 209 32.56 1.89 -21.63
C THR A 209 31.67 2.26 -20.45
N ILE A 210 32.05 3.25 -19.64
CA ILE A 210 31.23 3.69 -18.50
C ILE A 210 29.94 4.36 -18.98
N ARG A 211 29.97 5.15 -20.06
CA ARG A 211 28.75 5.71 -20.68
C ARG A 211 27.79 4.61 -21.10
N LYS A 212 28.26 3.55 -21.77
CA LYS A 212 27.42 2.40 -22.16
C LYS A 212 26.78 1.72 -20.95
N ILE A 213 27.56 1.49 -19.88
CA ILE A 213 27.05 0.91 -18.63
C ILE A 213 25.97 1.81 -18.02
N ARG A 214 26.24 3.11 -17.87
CA ARG A 214 25.30 4.08 -17.28
C ARG A 214 24.01 4.18 -18.10
N THR A 215 24.11 4.35 -19.42
CA THR A 215 22.94 4.46 -20.29
C THR A 215 22.09 3.21 -20.23
N SER A 216 22.71 2.02 -20.28
CA SER A 216 22.00 0.75 -20.15
C SER A 216 21.27 0.65 -18.81
N ALA A 217 21.96 0.94 -17.69
CA ALA A 217 21.36 0.92 -16.36
C ALA A 217 20.19 1.92 -16.25
N ALA A 218 20.38 3.17 -16.66
CA ALA A 218 19.36 4.21 -16.63
C ALA A 218 18.12 3.83 -17.45
N THR A 219 18.30 3.26 -18.64
CA THR A 219 17.18 2.77 -19.46
C THR A 219 16.39 1.66 -18.77
N GLN A 220 17.06 0.69 -18.14
CA GLN A 220 16.35 -0.41 -17.45
C GLN A 220 15.65 0.08 -16.18
N ILE A 221 16.26 1.01 -15.45
CA ILE A 221 15.64 1.68 -14.29
C ILE A 221 14.38 2.43 -14.73
N GLN A 222 14.45 3.23 -15.81
CA GLN A 222 13.30 3.97 -16.33
C GLN A 222 12.16 3.04 -16.74
N LYS A 223 12.47 1.94 -17.45
CA LYS A 223 11.46 0.93 -17.81
C LYS A 223 10.75 0.37 -16.58
N LEU A 224 11.48 0.14 -15.50
CA LEU A 224 10.92 -0.37 -14.25
C LEU A 224 10.04 0.68 -13.55
N GLU A 225 10.42 1.96 -13.59
CA GLU A 225 9.58 3.06 -13.11
C GLU A 225 8.28 3.21 -13.91
N ASP A 226 8.35 3.06 -15.23
CA ASP A 226 7.17 3.15 -16.09
C ASP A 226 6.23 1.95 -15.83
N CYS A 227 6.78 0.73 -15.69
CA CYS A 227 6.03 -0.44 -15.25
C CYS A 227 5.36 -0.21 -13.90
N LYS A 228 6.08 0.37 -12.92
CA LYS A 228 5.53 0.70 -11.61
C LYS A 228 4.32 1.64 -11.76
N LYS A 229 4.47 2.76 -12.48
CA LYS A 229 3.39 3.73 -12.69
C LYS A 229 2.16 3.09 -13.32
N ASN A 230 2.36 2.22 -14.32
CA ASN A 230 1.26 1.50 -14.97
C ASN A 230 0.51 0.57 -14.01
N ILE A 231 1.24 -0.15 -13.13
CA ILE A 231 0.63 -1.02 -12.12
C ILE A 231 -0.12 -0.19 -11.08
N GLU A 232 0.46 0.91 -10.59
CA GLU A 232 -0.19 1.79 -9.61
C GLU A 232 -1.47 2.42 -10.19
N GLN A 233 -1.45 2.82 -11.46
CA GLN A 233 -2.63 3.32 -12.16
C GLN A 233 -3.71 2.24 -12.28
N GLY A 234 -3.35 1.03 -12.72
CA GLY A 234 -4.28 -0.10 -12.82
C GLY A 234 -4.91 -0.47 -11.48
N LEU A 235 -4.13 -0.44 -10.40
CA LEU A 235 -4.63 -0.71 -9.06
C LEU A 235 -5.56 0.40 -8.54
N SER A 236 -5.27 1.66 -8.86
CA SER A 236 -6.15 2.79 -8.55
C SER A 236 -7.51 2.64 -9.26
N THR A 237 -7.50 2.35 -10.56
CA THR A 237 -8.72 2.10 -11.34
C THR A 237 -9.52 0.94 -10.78
N ALA A 238 -8.89 -0.22 -10.54
CA ALA A 238 -9.56 -1.38 -9.97
C ALA A 238 -10.16 -1.10 -8.58
N SER A 239 -9.47 -0.31 -7.75
CA SER A 239 -9.96 0.13 -6.44
C SER A 239 -11.22 1.01 -6.56
N GLN A 240 -11.22 1.95 -7.51
CA GLN A 240 -12.35 2.82 -7.78
C GLN A 240 -13.56 2.03 -8.31
N GLU A 241 -13.36 1.15 -9.28
CA GLU A 241 -14.41 0.26 -9.80
C GLU A 241 -15.01 -0.60 -8.69
N THR A 242 -14.16 -1.24 -7.87
CA THR A 242 -14.60 -2.03 -6.72
C THR A 242 -15.42 -1.20 -5.74
N SER A 243 -15.04 0.06 -5.51
CA SER A 243 -15.78 0.97 -4.62
C SER A 243 -17.14 1.33 -5.18
N MET A 244 -17.24 1.60 -6.49
CA MET A 244 -18.54 1.85 -7.16
C MET A 244 -19.44 0.62 -7.10
N THR A 245 -18.93 -0.57 -7.43
CA THR A 245 -19.72 -1.81 -7.35
C THR A 245 -20.23 -2.07 -5.93
N ARG A 246 -19.43 -1.78 -4.89
CA ARG A 246 -19.88 -1.88 -3.49
C ARG A 246 -21.05 -0.94 -3.19
N LEU A 247 -21.01 0.29 -3.68
CA LEU A 247 -22.09 1.26 -3.50
C LEU A 247 -23.36 0.85 -4.24
N GLU A 248 -23.26 0.36 -5.47
CA GLU A 248 -24.41 -0.13 -6.24
C GLU A 248 -25.09 -1.32 -5.57
N LEU A 249 -24.29 -2.27 -5.06
CA LEU A 249 -24.80 -3.42 -4.31
C LEU A 249 -25.49 -2.97 -3.02
N TRP A 250 -24.88 -2.06 -2.27
CA TRP A 250 -25.48 -1.49 -1.07
C TRP A 250 -26.81 -0.79 -1.37
N ALA A 251 -26.88 0.02 -2.43
CA ALA A 251 -28.11 0.70 -2.84
C ALA A 251 -29.23 -0.29 -3.19
N ARG A 252 -28.89 -1.38 -3.88
CA ARG A 252 -29.85 -2.45 -4.21
C ARG A 252 -30.36 -3.16 -2.96
N GLU A 253 -29.46 -3.52 -2.03
CA GLU A 253 -29.84 -4.14 -0.75
C GLU A 253 -30.79 -3.24 0.06
N GLN A 254 -30.55 -1.93 0.10
CA GLN A 254 -31.43 -0.97 0.78
C GLN A 254 -32.81 -0.85 0.10
N GLN A 255 -32.85 -0.83 -1.24
CA GLN A 255 -34.11 -0.80 -1.98
C GLN A 255 -34.95 -2.05 -1.70
N GLU A 256 -34.36 -3.24 -1.77
CA GLU A 256 -35.06 -4.49 -1.50
C GLU A 256 -35.60 -4.54 -0.07
N MET A 257 -34.84 -4.02 0.90
CA MET A 257 -35.26 -3.92 2.30
C MET A 257 -36.45 -2.97 2.48
N GLN A 258 -36.42 -1.82 1.81
CA GLN A 258 -37.49 -0.85 1.83
C GLN A 258 -38.78 -1.42 1.21
N GLU A 259 -38.68 -2.05 0.05
CA GLU A 259 -39.82 -2.69 -0.62
C GLU A 259 -40.41 -3.82 0.25
N ALA A 260 -39.57 -4.62 0.90
CA ALA A 260 -40.00 -5.67 1.82
C ALA A 260 -40.74 -5.07 3.04
N SER A 261 -40.22 -3.99 3.61
CA SER A 261 -40.83 -3.25 4.72
C SER A 261 -42.20 -2.69 4.33
N GLU A 262 -42.29 -1.98 3.20
CA GLU A 262 -43.54 -1.42 2.68
C GLU A 262 -44.58 -2.50 2.40
N LYS A 263 -44.16 -3.62 1.82
CA LYS A 263 -45.03 -4.78 1.57
C LYS A 263 -45.55 -5.39 2.86
N PHE A 264 -44.71 -5.50 3.89
CA PHE A 264 -45.12 -5.99 5.21
C PHE A 264 -46.09 -5.00 5.88
N GLU A 265 -45.81 -3.70 5.80
CA GLU A 265 -46.66 -2.64 6.32
C GLU A 265 -48.04 -2.59 5.67
N LYS A 266 -48.11 -2.76 4.35
CA LYS A 266 -49.38 -2.86 3.63
C LYS A 266 -50.20 -4.07 4.10
N LYS A 267 -49.55 -5.22 4.34
CA LYS A 267 -50.21 -6.40 4.89
C LYS A 267 -50.69 -6.15 6.32
N ARG A 268 -49.86 -5.54 7.16
CA ARG A 268 -50.19 -5.16 8.54
C ARG A 268 -51.47 -4.32 8.57
N ARG A 269 -51.52 -3.22 7.80
CA ARG A 269 -52.72 -2.37 7.68
C ARG A 269 -53.96 -3.15 7.22
N ALA A 270 -53.83 -4.04 6.23
CA ALA A 270 -54.96 -4.81 5.71
C ALA A 270 -55.52 -5.84 6.70
N VAL A 271 -54.66 -6.43 7.55
CA VAL A 271 -55.08 -7.34 8.62
C VAL A 271 -55.83 -6.58 9.70
N PHE A 272 -55.27 -5.48 10.20
CA PHE A 272 -55.87 -4.70 11.28
C PHE A 272 -57.12 -3.94 10.86
N LYS A 273 -57.25 -3.53 9.59
CA LYS A 273 -58.50 -2.94 9.08
C LYS A 273 -59.73 -3.86 9.26
N ARG A 274 -59.55 -5.18 9.24
CA ARG A 274 -60.67 -6.11 9.53
C ARG A 274 -61.09 -6.07 10.99
N VAL A 275 -60.11 -5.95 11.88
CA VAL A 275 -60.35 -5.79 13.33
C VAL A 275 -61.04 -4.46 13.59
N GLU A 276 -60.55 -3.37 13.01
CA GLU A 276 -61.18 -2.05 13.10
C GLU A 276 -62.63 -2.07 12.59
N ASN A 277 -62.88 -2.65 11.42
CA ASN A 277 -64.23 -2.76 10.87
C ASN A 277 -65.18 -3.59 11.76
N LEU A 278 -64.67 -4.62 12.44
CA LEU A 278 -65.45 -5.42 13.39
C LEU A 278 -65.78 -4.59 14.64
N LEU A 279 -64.80 -3.88 15.20
CA LEU A 279 -64.99 -3.01 16.35
C LEU A 279 -65.99 -1.87 16.06
N LEU A 280 -66.01 -1.37 14.82
CA LEU A 280 -66.94 -0.32 14.37
C LEU A 280 -68.31 -0.86 13.90
N SER A 281 -68.52 -2.17 13.91
CA SER A 281 -69.81 -2.76 13.51
C SER A 281 -70.86 -2.57 14.61
N LYS A 282 -72.13 -2.39 14.22
CA LYS A 282 -73.26 -2.21 15.17
C LYS A 282 -73.40 -3.34 16.20
N GLU A 283 -72.94 -4.55 15.87
CA GLU A 283 -72.99 -5.71 16.77
C GLU A 283 -72.02 -5.61 17.95
N VAL A 284 -70.88 -4.93 17.77
CA VAL A 284 -69.84 -4.77 18.80
C VAL A 284 -69.86 -3.36 19.40
N ALA A 285 -70.23 -2.36 18.60
CA ALA A 285 -70.40 -0.97 19.05
C ALA A 285 -71.54 -0.81 20.08
N CYS A 286 -72.47 -1.77 20.18
CA CYS A 286 -73.53 -1.76 21.21
C CYS A 286 -73.02 -2.02 22.65
N PHE A 287 -71.72 -2.34 22.82
CA PHE A 287 -71.05 -2.41 24.13
C PHE A 287 -70.22 -1.16 24.45
N THR A 288 -70.30 -0.09 23.64
CA THR A 288 -69.85 1.22 24.10
C THR A 288 -70.76 1.61 25.25
N LEU A 289 -70.17 1.74 26.43
CA LEU A 289 -70.81 2.13 27.68
C LEU A 289 -71.92 3.15 27.40
N GLU A 290 -73.16 2.69 27.57
CA GLU A 290 -74.24 3.55 27.98
C GLU A 290 -73.74 4.18 29.28
N ASP A 291 -73.28 5.44 29.20
CA ASP A 291 -73.27 6.30 30.38
C ASP A 291 -74.75 6.52 30.70
N ASP A 292 -75.29 5.57 31.47
CA ASP A 292 -76.35 5.83 32.42
C ASP A 292 -75.86 6.97 33.31
N GLU A 293 -76.45 8.15 33.19
CA GLU A 293 -76.82 8.92 34.38
C GLU A 293 -77.99 9.83 34.00
N ASP A 294 -79.13 9.40 34.51
CA ASP A 294 -80.44 10.00 34.46
C ASP A 294 -80.47 11.40 35.10
N GLU A 295 -81.46 12.17 34.64
CA GLU A 295 -82.31 13.11 35.38
C GLU A 295 -81.81 13.60 36.75
N ASP A 296 -81.76 14.93 36.92
CA ASP A 296 -82.65 15.54 37.90
C ASP A 296 -82.93 17.00 37.52
N ASP A 297 -84.22 17.30 37.57
CA ASP A 297 -84.86 18.61 37.51
C ASP A 297 -84.21 19.63 38.46
N ASP A 298 -84.31 20.92 38.15
CA ASP A 298 -85.02 21.83 39.04
C ASP A 298 -85.15 23.24 38.43
N ASP A 299 -86.33 23.79 38.69
CA ASP A 299 -86.95 25.04 38.27
C ASP A 299 -86.25 26.34 38.74
N GLU A 300 -86.87 27.45 38.31
CA GLU A 300 -86.81 28.85 38.81
C GLU A 300 -85.74 29.74 38.14
N GLU A 301 -86.04 30.92 37.57
CA GLU A 301 -87.20 31.81 37.58
C GLU A 301 -87.11 32.77 36.36
#